data_AF-A0A2S2PAA9-F1
#
_entry.id   AF-A0A2S2PAA9-F1
#
_cell.length_a   1.000
_cell.length_b   1.000
_cell.length_c   1.000
_cell.angle_alpha   90.00
_cell.angle_beta   90.00
_cell.angle_gamma   90.00
#
_symmetry.space_group_name_H-M   'P 1'
#
loop_
_entity.id
_entity.type
_entity.pdbx_description
1 polymer ?
#
loop_
_entity_poly.entity_id
_entity_poly.type
_entity_poly.pdbx_seq_one_letter_code
_entity_poly.pdbx_strand_id
1 'polypeptide(L)'
;PNISRLKRAVENVFDAMPMAQFFAKCALDKRSTTKVLLTCLNQALISCVQYLTDDFTVAFWSQPKSTLLKKLEMCIELKDHALNCLNKSINKIKIEEREPFRVLYITSFGNFIEFG
;
A
#
# COMPACT_ATOMS: atom_id res chain seq x y z
N PRO A 1 -15.28 -5.35 -0.20
CA PRO A 1 -14.21 -4.56 -0.90
C PRO A 1 -13.80 -5.11 -2.28
N ASN A 2 -13.59 -4.25 -3.29
CA ASN A 2 -13.12 -4.66 -4.62
C ASN A 2 -11.60 -4.43 -4.77
N ILE A 3 -10.80 -5.48 -4.59
CA ILE A 3 -9.33 -5.44 -4.64
C ILE A 3 -8.80 -4.88 -5.98
N SER A 4 -9.47 -5.15 -7.11
CA SER A 4 -9.02 -4.66 -8.42
C SER A 4 -9.11 -3.13 -8.55
N ARG A 5 -10.15 -2.52 -7.96
CA ARG A 5 -10.28 -1.05 -7.91
C ARG A 5 -9.22 -0.44 -7.01
N LEU A 6 -8.92 -1.10 -5.89
CA LEU A 6 -7.90 -0.65 -4.95
C LEU A 6 -6.50 -0.69 -5.58
N LYS A 7 -6.19 -1.74 -6.35
CA LYS A 7 -4.95 -1.85 -7.13
C LYS A 7 -4.70 -0.62 -8.01
N ARG A 8 -5.71 -0.24 -8.80
CA ARG A 8 -5.66 0.94 -9.67
C ARG A 8 -5.55 2.25 -8.88
N ALA A 9 -6.25 2.35 -7.75
CA ALA A 9 -6.19 3.54 -6.89
C ALA A 9 -4.78 3.74 -6.30
N VAL A 10 -4.13 2.65 -5.87
CA VAL A 10 -2.75 2.67 -5.40
C VAL A 10 -1.82 3.16 -6.52
N GLU A 11 -1.89 2.59 -7.72
CA GLU A 11 -1.09 3.05 -8.87
C GLU A 11 -1.23 4.55 -9.11
N ASN A 12 -2.46 5.04 -9.18
CA ASN A 12 -2.74 6.45 -9.45
C ASN A 12 -2.15 7.39 -8.39
N VAL A 13 -2.24 7.01 -7.10
CA VAL A 13 -1.66 7.81 -6.01
C VAL A 13 -0.13 7.86 -6.13
N PHE A 14 0.50 6.71 -6.38
CA PHE A 14 1.95 6.62 -6.48
C PHE A 14 2.51 7.34 -7.72
N ASP A 15 1.82 7.31 -8.86
CA ASP A 15 2.24 8.02 -10.06
C ASP A 15 1.97 9.53 -10.01
N ALA A 16 0.90 9.97 -9.34
CA ALA A 16 0.59 11.39 -9.19
C ALA A 16 1.49 12.09 -8.16
N MET A 17 1.98 11.37 -7.14
CA MET A 17 2.71 11.97 -6.01
C MET A 17 3.97 12.74 -6.43
N PRO A 18 4.86 12.20 -7.29
CA PRO A 18 6.04 12.93 -7.75
C PRO A 18 5.68 14.18 -8.57
N MET A 19 4.59 14.13 -9.35
CA MET A 19 4.10 15.31 -10.08
C MET A 19 3.57 16.37 -9.10
N ALA A 20 2.80 15.96 -8.10
CA ALA A 20 2.27 16.86 -7.09
C ALA A 20 3.38 17.53 -6.28
N GLN A 21 4.44 16.79 -5.90
CA GLN A 21 5.63 17.35 -5.26
C GLN A 21 6.34 18.37 -6.16
N PHE A 22 6.41 18.12 -7.47
CA PHE A 22 7.01 19.05 -8.42
C PHE A 22 6.26 20.40 -8.47
N PHE A 23 4.93 20.37 -8.50
CA PHE A 23 4.10 21.58 -8.58
C PHE A 23 3.93 22.29 -7.23
N ALA A 24 3.90 21.55 -6.12
CA ALA A 24 3.56 22.07 -4.80
C ALA A 24 4.75 22.05 -3.81
N LYS A 25 5.96 22.37 -4.29
CA LYS A 25 7.24 22.31 -3.55
C LYS A 25 7.19 22.79 -2.08
N CYS A 26 6.36 23.79 -1.76
CA CYS A 26 6.23 24.33 -0.39
C CYS A 26 5.11 23.69 0.45
N ALA A 27 4.13 23.02 -0.15
CA ALA A 27 2.98 22.44 0.53
C ALA A 27 3.06 20.90 0.65
N LEU A 28 3.74 20.24 -0.28
CA LEU A 28 4.00 18.80 -0.27
C LEU A 28 5.48 18.55 0.01
N ASP A 29 5.89 18.88 1.23
CA ASP A 29 7.23 18.55 1.70
C ASP A 29 7.42 17.02 1.81
N LYS A 30 8.67 16.61 2.05
CA LYS A 30 9.05 15.20 2.13
C LYS A 30 8.18 14.45 3.16
N ARG A 31 7.96 15.07 4.33
CA ARG A 31 7.21 14.48 5.44
C ARG A 31 5.73 14.27 5.08
N SER A 32 5.10 15.24 4.44
CA SER A 32 3.70 15.17 4.01
C SER A 32 3.52 14.10 2.94
N THR A 33 4.45 14.03 1.99
CA THR A 33 4.43 13.02 0.92
C THR A 33 4.55 11.61 1.49
N THR A 34 5.55 11.39 2.34
CA THR A 34 5.73 10.12 3.05
C THR A 34 4.47 9.76 3.85
N LYS A 35 3.87 10.71 4.56
CA LYS A 35 2.64 10.45 5.32
C LYS A 35 1.49 9.99 4.43
N VAL A 36 1.26 10.64 3.28
CA VAL A 36 0.18 10.27 2.35
C VAL A 36 0.39 8.88 1.77
N LEU A 37 1.62 8.54 1.37
CA LEU A 37 1.92 7.21 0.85
C LEU A 37 1.80 6.13 1.93
N LEU A 38 2.19 6.42 3.18
CA LEU A 38 2.02 5.51 4.31
C LEU A 38 0.54 5.29 4.62
N THR A 39 -0.28 6.35 4.59
CA THR A 39 -1.73 6.23 4.73
C THR A 39 -2.34 5.40 3.60
N CYS A 40 -1.87 5.56 2.35
CA CYS A 40 -2.33 4.77 1.22
C CYS A 40 -2.02 3.27 1.41
N LEU A 41 -0.79 2.92 1.82
CA LEU A 41 -0.39 1.54 2.09
C LEU A 41 -1.16 0.93 3.27
N ASN A 42 -1.34 1.68 4.36
CA ASN A 42 -2.13 1.24 5.50
C ASN A 42 -3.60 1.00 5.11
N GLN A 43 -4.16 1.84 4.24
CA GLN A 43 -5.52 1.64 3.76
C GLN A 43 -5.64 0.41 2.85
N ALA A 44 -4.61 0.12 2.05
CA ALA A 44 -4.55 -1.11 1.27
C ALA A 44 -4.55 -2.35 2.18
N LEU A 45 -3.77 -2.31 3.26
CA LEU A 45 -3.76 -3.33 4.32
C LEU A 45 -5.12 -3.54 4.98
N ILE A 46 -5.75 -2.46 5.44
CA ILE A 46 -7.09 -2.52 6.06
C ILE A 46 -8.10 -3.13 5.08
N SER A 47 -8.02 -2.74 3.81
CA SER A 47 -8.91 -3.28 2.77
C SER A 47 -8.66 -4.76 2.50
N CYS A 48 -7.43 -5.26 2.62
CA CYS A 48 -7.13 -6.69 2.58
C CYS A 48 -7.80 -7.42 3.74
N VAL A 49 -7.68 -6.91 4.97
CA VAL A 49 -8.33 -7.52 6.15
C VAL A 49 -9.84 -7.56 5.97
N GLN A 50 -10.43 -6.45 5.56
CA GLN A 50 -11.85 -6.36 5.23
C GLN A 50 -12.25 -7.34 4.12
N TYR A 51 -11.43 -7.51 3.08
CA TYR A 51 -11.72 -8.45 2.00
C TYR A 51 -11.66 -9.91 2.47
N LEU A 52 -10.71 -10.23 3.33
CA LEU A 52 -10.56 -11.56 3.92
C LEU A 52 -11.72 -11.93 4.84
N THR A 53 -12.36 -10.95 5.49
CA THR A 53 -13.46 -11.17 6.44
C THR A 53 -14.84 -10.75 5.92
N ASP A 54 -14.95 -10.41 4.63
CA ASP A 54 -16.16 -9.84 4.01
C ASP A 54 -16.72 -8.67 4.84
N ASP A 55 -15.90 -7.65 5.04
CA ASP A 55 -16.19 -6.47 5.86
C ASP A 55 -16.55 -6.85 7.32
N PHE A 56 -15.81 -7.81 7.89
CA PHE A 56 -16.00 -8.37 9.23
C PHE A 56 -17.32 -9.13 9.43
N THR A 57 -18.06 -9.42 8.37
CA THR A 57 -19.31 -10.18 8.45
C THR A 57 -19.09 -11.69 8.55
N VAL A 58 -17.92 -12.18 8.11
CA VAL A 58 -17.57 -13.60 8.14
C VAL A 58 -16.28 -13.80 8.93
N ALA A 59 -16.30 -14.73 9.89
CA ALA A 59 -15.09 -15.13 10.59
C ALA A 59 -14.10 -15.79 9.62
N PHE A 60 -12.84 -15.37 9.67
CA PHE A 60 -11.80 -15.81 8.73
C PHE A 60 -11.79 -17.34 8.55
N TRP A 61 -11.65 -18.10 9.64
CA TRP A 61 -11.57 -19.57 9.60
C TRP A 61 -12.89 -20.29 9.31
N SER A 62 -14.02 -19.59 9.28
CA SER A 62 -15.33 -20.18 8.97
C SER A 62 -15.59 -20.34 7.48
N GLN A 63 -14.74 -19.75 6.63
CA GLN A 63 -14.88 -19.79 5.19
C GLN A 63 -14.34 -21.10 4.59
N PRO A 64 -14.86 -21.53 3.42
CA PRO A 64 -14.28 -22.66 2.69
C PRO A 64 -12.80 -22.42 2.39
N LYS A 65 -11.98 -23.48 2.54
CA LYS A 65 -10.53 -23.42 2.29
C LYS A 65 -10.18 -22.85 0.91
N SER A 66 -10.92 -23.24 -0.13
CA SER A 66 -10.72 -22.74 -1.50
C SER A 66 -10.98 -21.24 -1.62
N THR A 67 -12.00 -20.72 -0.92
CA THR A 67 -12.32 -19.29 -0.88
C THR A 67 -11.23 -18.51 -0.14
N LEU A 68 -10.77 -19.01 1.01
CA LEU A 68 -9.68 -18.39 1.77
C LEU A 68 -8.39 -18.29 0.97
N LEU A 69 -7.97 -19.39 0.32
CA LEU A 69 -6.76 -19.41 -0.50
C LEU A 69 -6.83 -18.37 -1.62
N LYS A 70 -7.93 -18.32 -2.37
CA LYS A 70 -8.12 -17.34 -3.43
C LYS A 70 -8.08 -15.90 -2.92
N LYS A 71 -8.71 -15.62 -1.76
CA LYS A 71 -8.69 -14.29 -1.18
C LYS A 71 -7.29 -13.89 -0.70
N LEU A 72 -6.55 -14.81 -0.09
CA LEU A 72 -5.16 -14.61 0.33
C LEU A 72 -4.25 -14.33 -0.86
N GLU A 73 -4.35 -15.12 -1.94
CA GLU A 73 -3.59 -14.89 -3.18
C GLU A 73 -3.83 -13.47 -3.72
N MET A 74 -5.08 -13.03 -3.79
CA MET A 74 -5.40 -11.67 -4.25
C MET A 74 -4.83 -10.58 -3.33
N CYS A 75 -4.80 -10.80 -2.01
CA CYS A 75 -4.19 -9.88 -1.06
C CYS A 75 -2.66 -9.83 -1.21
N ILE A 76 -2.02 -10.98 -1.46
CA ILE A 76 -0.57 -11.08 -1.73
C ILE A 76 -0.24 -10.32 -3.03
N GLU A 77 -1.00 -10.54 -4.10
CA GLU A 77 -0.83 -9.83 -5.37
C GLU A 77 -0.97 -8.31 -5.20
N LEU A 78 -1.92 -7.85 -4.38
CA LEU A 78 -2.08 -6.43 -4.08
C LEU A 78 -0.87 -5.87 -3.32
N LYS A 79 -0.35 -6.63 -2.34
CA LYS A 79 0.86 -6.26 -1.59
C LYS A 79 2.05 -6.09 -2.53
N ASP A 80 2.33 -7.10 -3.34
CA ASP A 80 3.48 -7.08 -4.26
C ASP A 80 3.35 -5.96 -5.29
N HIS A 81 2.14 -5.71 -5.75
CA HIS A 81 1.86 -4.62 -6.65
C HIS A 81 2.07 -3.23 -6.02
N ALA A 82 1.58 -3.02 -4.80
CA ALA A 82 1.79 -1.78 -4.06
C ALA A 82 3.28 -1.53 -3.77
N LEU A 83 4.03 -2.59 -3.44
CA LEU A 83 5.48 -2.53 -3.25
C LEU A 83 6.21 -2.15 -4.55
N ASN A 84 5.77 -2.69 -5.68
CA ASN A 84 6.30 -2.30 -6.98
C ASN A 84 6.02 -0.82 -7.30
N CYS A 85 4.84 -0.31 -6.97
CA CYS A 85 4.50 1.11 -7.14
C CYS A 85 5.37 2.00 -6.26
N LEU A 86 5.61 1.61 -5.01
CA LEU A 86 6.51 2.29 -4.09
C LEU A 86 7.94 2.32 -4.63
N ASN A 87 8.49 1.17 -5.05
CA ASN A 87 9.84 1.08 -5.60
C ASN A 87 10.02 1.95 -6.85
N LYS A 88 9.05 1.91 -7.78
CA LYS A 88 9.05 2.80 -8.95
C LYS A 88 9.04 4.27 -8.57
N SER A 89 8.28 4.64 -7.54
CA SER A 89 8.15 6.03 -7.09
C SER A 89 9.41 6.51 -6.37
N ILE A 90 10.03 5.68 -5.53
CA ILE A 90 11.32 5.98 -4.87
C ILE A 90 12.42 6.26 -5.91
N ASN A 91 12.43 5.52 -7.02
CA ASN A 91 13.40 5.74 -8.09
C ASN A 91 13.21 7.06 -8.84
N LYS A 92 11.99 7.61 -8.85
CA LYS A 92 11.68 8.93 -9.44
C LYS A 92 12.03 10.10 -8.51
N ILE A 93 12.40 9.82 -7.26
CA ILE A 93 12.65 10.80 -6.20
C ILE A 93 14.17 10.97 -5.99
N LYS A 94 14.61 12.22 -5.80
CA LYS A 94 16.04 12.57 -5.64
C LYS A 94 16.63 11.90 -4.39
N ILE A 95 17.93 11.59 -4.42
CA ILE A 95 18.65 10.83 -3.38
C ILE A 95 18.47 11.45 -1.98
N GLU A 96 18.55 12.78 -1.86
CA GLU A 96 18.36 13.52 -0.61
C GLU A 96 16.95 13.39 -0.01
N GLU A 97 15.99 12.85 -0.75
CA GLU A 97 14.60 12.71 -0.33
C GLU A 97 14.21 11.25 -0.07
N ARG A 98 15.16 10.29 -0.15
CA ARG A 98 14.90 8.85 0.02
C ARG A 98 14.83 8.37 1.47
N GLU A 99 15.47 9.07 2.41
CA GLU A 99 15.47 8.69 3.85
C GLU A 99 14.04 8.54 4.44
N PRO A 100 13.10 9.49 4.22
CA PRO A 100 11.70 9.32 4.63
C PRO A 100 11.01 8.08 4.04
N PHE A 101 11.35 7.68 2.81
CA PHE A 101 10.79 6.48 2.17
C PHE A 101 11.40 5.20 2.72
N ARG A 102 12.65 5.24 3.16
CA ARG A 102 13.29 4.13 3.84
C ARG A 102 12.64 3.87 5.21
N VAL A 103 12.29 4.93 5.94
CA VAL A 103 11.46 4.84 7.16
C VAL A 103 10.07 4.28 6.85
N LEU A 104 9.46 4.69 5.74
CA LEU A 104 8.14 4.18 5.28
C LEU A 104 8.16 2.69 4.97
N TYR A 105 9.22 2.21 4.32
CA TYR A 105 9.46 0.78 4.11
C TYR A 105 9.51 0.02 5.45
N ILE A 106 10.30 0.51 6.41
CA ILE A 106 10.47 -0.13 7.72
C ILE A 106 9.18 -0.10 8.56
N THR A 107 8.45 1.02 8.58
CA THR A 107 7.28 1.21 9.46
C THR A 107 5.99 0.59 8.93
N SER A 108 5.76 0.61 7.61
CA SER A 108 4.57 -0.02 7.01
C SER A 108 4.76 -1.52 6.77
N PHE A 109 5.98 -1.96 6.43
CA PHE A 109 6.24 -3.36 6.08
C PHE A 109 7.05 -4.15 7.13
N GLY A 110 7.60 -3.51 8.16
CA GLY A 110 8.14 -4.24 9.32
C GLY A 110 7.09 -5.18 9.93
N ASN A 111 5.85 -4.71 10.03
CA ASN A 111 4.70 -5.52 10.47
C ASN A 111 4.29 -6.64 9.48
N PHE A 112 4.78 -6.61 8.24
CA PHE A 112 4.53 -7.64 7.23
C PHE A 112 5.56 -8.77 7.25
N ILE A 113 6.80 -8.50 7.71
CA ILE A 113 7.87 -9.50 7.76
C ILE A 113 7.64 -10.50 8.90
N GLU A 114 6.93 -10.10 9.97
CA GLU A 114 6.52 -11.00 11.06
C GLU A 114 5.38 -11.96 10.68
N PHE A 115 4.84 -11.88 9.47
CA PHE A 115 3.84 -12.83 8.94
C PHE A 115 4.45 -14.01 8.17
N GLY A 116 5.79 -14.14 8.16
CA GLY A 116 6.54 -15.24 7.54
C GLY A 116 6.73 -16.44 8.46
#